data_AF-A0AA97FH14-F1
#
_entry.id   AF-A0AA97FH14-F1
#
_cell.length_a   1.000
_cell.length_b   1.000
_cell.length_c   1.000
_cell.angle_alpha   90.00
_cell.angle_beta   90.00
_cell.angle_gamma   90.00
#
_symmetry.space_group_name_H-M   'P 1'
#
loop_
_entity.id
_entity.type
_entity.pdbx_description
1 polymer ?
#
loop_
_entity_poly.entity_id
_entity_poly.type
_entity_poly.pdbx_seq_one_letter_code
_entity_poly.pdbx_strand_id
1 'polypeptide(L)'
;MDDRYGTDVLAAGWRDKGRKTSRPVAAELDLVVEVAGDGYCGAITRVENGNVELEDRKGRTRVFPLGAGFLVEGEPVALVVPTAQPRGRRRTASGSFVADDGRARVALPSRILVEGRHDAELVEKVWGADLRTEGVVVEFLQGVDLLHDLLRDEPPTAERRYGVLVDHLVPGSKETRIAEQIARGPHGVHVRIVGHPFVDVWQCVKPAALGIARWPEVPRGQDWKTGICRGLGWPSETKEDLGLAWQRILSRVTTYRDLEPALLGRVEELIDFVTAP
;
A
#
# COMPACT_ATOMS: atom_id res chain seq x y z
N MET A 1 33.30 59.90 36.12
CA MET A 1 33.07 60.89 35.04
C MET A 1 31.96 60.28 34.20
N ASP A 2 30.75 60.80 34.38
CA ASP A 2 29.50 60.26 33.85
C ASP A 2 29.37 60.66 32.38
N ASP A 3 29.60 59.70 31.47
CA ASP A 3 29.46 59.92 30.03
C ASP A 3 27.97 59.94 29.65
N ARG A 4 27.40 61.13 29.73
CA ARG A 4 25.98 61.40 29.42
C ARG A 4 25.63 61.27 27.93
N TYR A 5 26.60 60.94 27.05
CA TYR A 5 26.37 60.79 25.61
C TYR A 5 27.13 59.59 24.99
N GLY A 6 27.29 58.50 25.75
CA GLY A 6 28.04 57.29 25.35
C GLY A 6 27.41 56.42 24.25
N THR A 7 26.81 57.01 23.21
CA THR A 7 26.41 56.26 22.01
C THR A 7 26.82 57.01 20.76
N ASP A 8 27.79 56.46 20.02
CA ASP A 8 28.17 56.94 18.70
C ASP A 8 26.99 56.74 17.73
N VAL A 9 26.31 57.85 17.41
CA VAL A 9 25.15 57.92 16.50
C VAL A 9 25.50 57.69 15.03
N LEU A 10 26.79 57.53 14.70
CA LEU A 10 27.28 57.22 13.35
C LEU A 10 27.81 55.78 13.22
N ALA A 11 27.81 55.00 14.29
CA ALA A 11 28.21 53.59 14.25
C ALA A 11 27.25 52.75 13.40
N ALA A 12 27.75 52.05 12.38
CA ALA A 12 26.95 51.15 11.56
C ALA A 12 26.20 50.13 12.43
N GLY A 13 24.88 49.99 12.24
CA GLY A 13 24.03 49.06 12.99
C GLY A 13 23.42 49.58 14.29
N TRP A 14 23.61 50.86 14.67
CA TRP A 14 22.94 51.42 15.87
C TRP A 14 21.41 51.42 15.75
N ARG A 15 20.87 51.54 14.51
CA ARG A 15 19.44 51.45 14.20
C ARG A 15 18.86 50.03 14.31
N ASP A 16 19.71 49.01 14.25
CA ASP A 16 19.29 47.60 14.32
C ASP A 16 19.51 47.00 15.72
N LYS A 17 20.20 47.72 16.62
CA LYS A 17 20.32 47.35 18.05
C LYS A 17 18.94 47.37 18.71
N GLY A 18 18.33 46.18 18.83
CA GLY A 18 17.04 45.97 19.50
C GLY A 18 15.87 45.65 18.56
N ARG A 19 16.09 45.57 17.24
CA ARG A 19 15.04 45.21 16.30
C ARG A 19 14.76 43.70 16.35
N LYS A 20 13.62 43.30 16.92
CA LYS A 20 13.17 41.90 16.87
C LYS A 20 12.96 41.50 15.41
N THR A 21 13.77 40.58 14.90
CA THR A 21 13.63 40.03 13.54
C THR A 21 12.47 39.05 13.50
N SER A 22 11.52 39.29 12.60
CA SER A 22 10.40 38.37 12.38
C SER A 22 10.89 36.99 11.98
N ARG A 23 10.53 35.95 12.75
CA ARG A 23 10.79 34.57 12.37
C ARG A 23 9.78 34.09 11.31
N PRO A 24 10.18 33.30 10.31
CA PRO A 24 9.23 32.72 9.37
C PRO A 24 8.31 31.73 10.10
N VAL A 25 7.00 31.81 9.83
CA VAL A 25 5.97 30.90 10.36
C VAL A 25 5.05 30.51 9.20
N ALA A 26 4.77 29.21 9.05
CA ALA A 26 3.85 28.74 8.01
C ALA A 26 2.43 29.25 8.28
N ALA A 27 1.77 29.80 7.25
CA ALA A 27 0.40 30.26 7.31
C ALA A 27 -0.59 29.07 7.30
N GLU A 28 -0.60 28.28 8.37
CA GLU A 28 -1.48 27.12 8.51
C GLU A 28 -2.93 27.55 8.81
N LEU A 29 -3.91 26.81 8.32
CA LEU A 29 -5.31 27.03 8.67
C LEU A 29 -5.49 26.94 10.19
N ASP A 30 -6.41 27.73 10.73
CA ASP A 30 -6.73 27.88 12.16
C ASP A 30 -5.61 28.49 13.04
N LEU A 31 -4.44 28.81 12.47
CA LEU A 31 -3.42 29.57 13.18
C LEU A 31 -3.96 30.97 13.49
N VAL A 32 -3.99 31.34 14.77
CA VAL A 32 -4.41 32.68 15.21
C VAL A 32 -3.22 33.62 15.20
N VAL A 33 -3.37 34.73 14.49
CA VAL A 33 -2.35 35.78 14.37
C VAL A 33 -2.94 37.15 14.65
N GLU A 34 -2.11 38.06 15.12
CA GLU A 34 -2.44 39.47 15.29
C GLU A 34 -1.67 40.32 14.27
N VAL A 35 -2.32 41.30 13.65
CA VAL A 35 -1.70 42.23 12.71
C VAL A 35 -1.04 43.36 13.50
N ALA A 36 0.29 43.46 13.44
CA ALA A 36 1.07 44.39 14.25
C ALA A 36 0.75 45.88 13.99
N GLY A 37 0.22 46.20 12.79
CA GLY A 37 -0.08 47.58 12.41
C GLY A 37 -1.38 48.14 12.98
N ASP A 38 -2.40 47.30 13.20
CA ASP A 38 -3.73 47.76 13.62
C ASP A 38 -4.39 46.89 14.72
N GLY A 39 -3.69 45.87 15.21
CA GLY A 39 -4.14 45.00 16.29
C GLY A 39 -5.27 44.03 15.90
N TYR A 40 -5.55 43.87 14.60
CA TYR A 40 -6.58 42.92 14.16
C TYR A 40 -6.13 41.48 14.42
N CYS A 41 -6.91 40.73 15.20
CA CYS A 41 -6.62 39.36 15.60
C CYS A 41 -7.65 38.40 15.02
N GLY A 42 -7.18 37.34 14.35
CA GLY A 42 -8.04 36.35 13.71
C GLY A 42 -7.32 35.06 13.34
N ALA A 43 -8.10 34.01 13.08
CA ALA A 43 -7.62 32.70 12.63
C ALA A 43 -7.47 32.70 11.11
N ILE A 44 -6.44 32.03 10.60
CA ILE A 44 -6.23 31.87 9.16
C ILE A 44 -7.30 30.92 8.60
N THR A 45 -8.15 31.41 7.70
CA THR A 45 -9.20 30.61 7.03
C THR A 45 -8.83 30.23 5.60
N ARG A 46 -7.92 30.97 4.97
CA ARG A 46 -7.50 30.76 3.59
C ARG A 46 -6.12 31.35 3.33
N VAL A 47 -5.33 30.68 2.48
CA VAL A 47 -4.08 31.20 1.93
C VAL A 47 -4.12 31.04 0.41
N GLU A 48 -4.06 32.14 -0.32
CA GLU A 48 -4.16 32.12 -1.78
C GLU A 48 -3.53 33.36 -2.42
N ASN A 49 -2.92 33.20 -3.60
CA ASN A 49 -2.39 34.29 -4.42
C ASN A 49 -1.47 35.26 -3.66
N GLY A 50 -0.66 34.73 -2.74
CA GLY A 50 0.27 35.54 -1.93
C GLY A 50 -0.38 36.26 -0.74
N ASN A 51 -1.65 35.99 -0.44
CA ASN A 51 -2.39 36.59 0.67
C ASN A 51 -2.87 35.53 1.66
N VAL A 52 -3.19 36.00 2.87
CA VAL A 52 -3.82 35.26 3.96
C VAL A 52 -5.14 35.93 4.35
N GLU A 53 -6.21 35.16 4.46
CA GLU A 53 -7.49 35.61 5.01
C GLU A 53 -7.55 35.25 6.49
N LEU A 54 -7.91 36.24 7.31
CA LEU A 54 -8.06 36.11 8.76
C LEU A 54 -9.53 36.34 9.12
N GLU A 55 -10.09 35.45 9.94
CA GLU A 55 -11.43 35.59 10.51
C GLU A 55 -11.34 35.91 12.01
N ASP A 56 -12.02 36.98 12.45
CA ASP A 56 -12.08 37.33 13.87
C ASP A 56 -13.15 36.54 14.64
N ARG A 57 -13.15 36.66 15.97
CA ARG A 57 -14.14 36.00 16.85
C ARG A 57 -15.61 36.36 16.59
N LYS A 58 -15.89 37.37 15.77
CA LYS A 58 -17.24 37.81 15.39
C LYS A 58 -17.59 37.36 13.96
N GLY A 59 -16.76 36.53 13.33
CA GLY A 59 -16.95 36.03 11.96
C GLY A 59 -16.67 37.08 10.88
N ARG A 60 -15.97 38.17 11.19
CA ARG A 60 -15.59 39.17 10.18
C ARG A 60 -14.26 38.74 9.57
N THR A 61 -14.15 38.78 8.24
CA THR A 61 -12.95 38.39 7.51
C THR A 61 -12.19 39.59 6.96
N ARG A 62 -10.85 39.50 6.95
CA ARG A 62 -9.95 40.47 6.31
C ARG A 62 -8.78 39.76 5.64
N VAL A 63 -8.34 40.31 4.51
CA VAL A 63 -7.23 39.75 3.71
C VAL A 63 -5.99 40.61 3.89
N PHE A 64 -4.85 39.96 4.09
CA PHE A 64 -3.54 40.60 4.26
C PHE A 64 -2.50 39.92 3.37
N PRO A 65 -1.46 40.64 2.89
CA PRO A 65 -0.36 40.01 2.18
C PRO A 65 0.44 39.09 3.10
N LEU A 66 0.92 37.96 2.56
CA LEU A 66 1.93 37.14 3.23
C LEU A 66 3.23 37.92 3.42
N GLY A 67 3.99 37.57 4.45
CA GLY A 67 5.23 38.23 4.82
C GLY A 67 5.23 38.72 6.26
N ALA A 68 6.10 39.68 6.57
CA ALA A 68 6.22 40.28 7.90
C ALA A 68 5.02 41.18 8.24
N GLY A 69 4.81 41.45 9.52
CA GLY A 69 3.73 42.34 10.00
C GLY A 69 2.70 41.65 10.89
N PHE A 70 2.92 40.39 11.25
CA PHE A 70 2.06 39.61 12.13
C PHE A 70 2.76 39.32 13.47
N LEU A 71 1.97 39.05 14.50
CA LEU A 71 2.40 38.58 15.80
C LEU A 71 1.75 37.23 16.08
N VAL A 72 2.52 36.32 16.67
CA VAL A 72 2.01 35.08 17.29
C VAL A 72 2.42 35.12 18.74
N GLU A 73 1.44 35.09 19.64
CA GLU A 73 1.66 35.21 21.09
C GLU A 73 2.48 36.47 21.48
N GLY A 74 2.26 37.57 20.75
CA GLY A 74 2.96 38.85 20.96
C GLY A 74 4.37 38.92 20.36
N GLU A 75 4.88 37.85 19.74
CA GLU A 75 6.19 37.84 19.09
C GLU A 75 6.06 38.05 17.58
N PRO A 76 6.92 38.89 16.95
CA PRO A 76 6.84 39.19 15.54
C PRO A 76 7.18 37.98 14.66
N VAL A 77 6.33 37.73 13.68
CA VAL A 77 6.47 36.65 12.69
C VAL A 77 6.32 37.18 11.27
N ALA A 78 6.86 36.41 10.33
CA ALA A 78 6.60 36.57 8.91
C ALA A 78 5.86 35.34 8.40
N LEU A 79 4.62 35.52 7.96
CA LEU A 79 3.81 34.42 7.44
C LEU A 79 4.35 34.00 6.06
N VAL A 80 4.65 32.71 5.91
CA VAL A 80 5.12 32.12 4.66
C VAL A 80 4.13 31.09 4.15
N VAL A 81 4.16 30.86 2.83
CA VAL A 81 3.34 29.81 2.20
C VAL A 81 3.63 28.47 2.89
N PRO A 82 2.59 27.73 3.35
CA PRO A 82 2.80 26.42 3.96
C PRO A 82 3.51 25.50 2.97
N THR A 83 4.68 25.01 3.33
CA THR A 83 5.28 23.87 2.61
C THR A 83 4.45 22.65 2.91
N ALA A 84 3.82 22.07 1.88
CA ALA A 84 3.16 20.78 2.00
C ALA A 84 4.15 19.78 2.59
N GLN A 85 3.81 19.18 3.74
CA GLN A 85 4.63 18.10 4.28
C GLN A 85 4.75 17.01 3.21
N PRO A 86 5.95 16.44 2.97
CA PRO A 86 6.08 15.32 2.05
C PRO A 86 5.12 14.23 2.51
N ARG A 87 4.14 13.89 1.67
CA ARG A 87 3.33 12.70 1.90
C ARG A 87 4.31 11.53 1.95
N GLY A 88 4.39 10.87 3.10
CA GLY A 88 5.32 9.76 3.31
C GLY A 88 5.24 8.72 2.19
N ARG A 89 6.34 8.02 1.94
CA ARG A 89 6.43 6.99 0.88
C ARG A 89 5.22 6.07 0.93
N ARG A 90 4.43 6.07 -0.14
CA ARG A 90 3.24 5.22 -0.25
C ARG A 90 3.68 3.76 -0.35
N ARG A 91 2.89 2.86 0.22
CA ARG A 91 3.12 1.41 0.13
C ARG A 91 2.12 0.74 -0.79
N THR A 92 2.53 -0.34 -1.43
CA THR A 92 1.66 -1.28 -2.16
C THR A 92 0.84 -2.13 -1.18
N ALA A 93 -0.13 -2.89 -1.69
CA ALA A 93 -0.94 -3.78 -0.86
C ALA A 93 -0.12 -4.93 -0.26
N SER A 94 0.95 -5.39 -0.92
CA SER A 94 1.93 -6.35 -0.39
C SER A 94 2.83 -5.74 0.70
N GLY A 95 2.91 -4.41 0.78
CA GLY A 95 3.66 -3.67 1.80
C GLY A 95 5.00 -3.09 1.33
N SER A 96 5.39 -3.30 0.08
CA SER A 96 6.55 -2.66 -0.57
C SER A 96 6.35 -1.17 -0.74
N PHE A 97 7.42 -0.43 -0.97
CA PHE A 97 7.30 0.98 -1.34
C PHE A 97 6.94 1.12 -2.82
N VAL A 98 6.00 2.01 -3.13
CA VAL A 98 5.68 2.37 -4.50
C VAL A 98 6.94 2.93 -5.16
N ALA A 99 7.34 2.36 -6.29
CA ALA A 99 8.48 2.85 -7.06
C ALA A 99 8.17 4.25 -7.62
N ASP A 100 9.16 5.16 -7.56
CA ASP A 100 9.00 6.55 -8.01
C ASP A 100 8.94 6.69 -9.54
N ASP A 101 9.25 5.64 -10.30
CA ASP A 101 9.36 5.70 -11.76
C ASP A 101 8.41 4.71 -12.45
N GLY A 102 7.28 5.23 -12.96
CA GLY A 102 6.20 4.50 -13.61
C GLY A 102 6.46 4.13 -15.07
N ARG A 103 7.70 3.86 -15.46
CA ARG A 103 7.98 3.35 -16.82
C ARG A 103 7.46 1.93 -16.97
N ALA A 104 6.59 1.72 -17.96
CA ALA A 104 6.13 0.39 -18.34
C ALA A 104 7.35 -0.50 -18.66
N ARG A 105 7.48 -1.62 -17.97
CA ARG A 105 8.51 -2.62 -18.23
C ARG A 105 7.97 -3.68 -19.19
N VAL A 106 8.86 -4.24 -20.01
CA VAL A 106 8.54 -5.45 -20.79
C VAL A 106 8.39 -6.59 -19.79
N ALA A 107 7.33 -7.38 -19.94
CA ALA A 107 7.14 -8.56 -19.12
C ALA A 107 8.35 -9.50 -19.27
N LEU A 108 8.87 -9.99 -18.15
CA LEU A 108 9.86 -11.06 -18.13
C LEU A 108 9.29 -12.30 -18.82
N PRO A 109 10.12 -13.23 -19.32
CA PRO A 109 9.63 -14.52 -19.80
C PRO A 109 9.05 -15.39 -18.66
N SER A 110 9.52 -15.22 -17.43
CA SER A 110 9.07 -15.98 -16.26
C SER A 110 7.60 -15.73 -15.90
N ARG A 111 6.95 -16.73 -15.30
CA ARG A 111 5.53 -16.71 -14.94
C ARG A 111 5.28 -17.26 -13.54
N ILE A 112 4.25 -16.73 -12.89
CA ILE A 112 3.60 -17.37 -11.75
C ILE A 112 2.30 -18.01 -12.25
N LEU A 113 2.20 -19.32 -12.16
CA LEU A 113 1.02 -20.09 -12.52
C LEU A 113 0.20 -20.35 -11.26
N VAL A 114 -1.10 -20.13 -11.32
CA VAL A 114 -2.02 -20.40 -10.20
C VAL A 114 -3.09 -21.40 -10.61
N GLU A 115 -3.44 -22.28 -9.68
CA GLU A 115 -4.39 -23.37 -9.93
C GLU A 115 -5.80 -22.87 -10.24
N GLY A 116 -6.28 -21.89 -9.47
CA GLY A 116 -7.64 -21.35 -9.51
C GLY A 116 -7.73 -19.90 -9.96
N ARG A 117 -8.92 -19.50 -10.42
CA ARG A 117 -9.23 -18.09 -10.71
C ARG A 117 -9.21 -17.22 -9.45
N HIS A 118 -9.66 -17.76 -8.31
CA HIS A 118 -9.68 -17.02 -7.05
C HIS A 118 -8.26 -16.70 -6.57
N ASP A 119 -7.33 -17.63 -6.74
CA ASP A 119 -5.90 -17.42 -6.51
C ASP A 119 -5.36 -16.27 -7.35
N ALA A 120 -5.65 -16.29 -8.66
CA ALA A 120 -5.23 -15.22 -9.57
C ALA A 120 -5.76 -13.85 -9.12
N GLU A 121 -7.04 -13.79 -8.75
CA GLU A 121 -7.68 -12.55 -8.28
C GLU A 121 -7.09 -12.07 -6.94
N LEU A 122 -6.79 -12.98 -6.02
CA LEU A 122 -6.17 -12.64 -4.74
C LEU A 122 -4.73 -12.15 -4.93
N VAL A 123 -3.95 -12.86 -5.76
CA VAL A 123 -2.56 -12.51 -6.04
C VAL A 123 -2.49 -11.16 -6.74
N GLU A 124 -3.30 -10.92 -7.78
CA GLU A 124 -3.36 -9.61 -8.44
C GLU A 124 -3.74 -8.51 -7.47
N LYS A 125 -4.71 -8.76 -6.58
CA LYS A 125 -5.17 -7.74 -5.63
C LYS A 125 -4.09 -7.30 -4.64
N VAL A 126 -3.26 -8.22 -4.16
CA VAL A 126 -2.27 -7.91 -3.11
C VAL A 126 -0.88 -7.63 -3.69
N TRP A 127 -0.44 -8.39 -4.68
CA TRP A 127 0.92 -8.30 -5.25
C TRP A 127 0.96 -7.74 -6.67
N GLY A 128 -0.16 -7.53 -7.34
CA GLY A 128 -0.17 -7.11 -8.76
C GLY A 128 0.65 -5.84 -9.03
N ALA A 129 0.69 -4.90 -8.07
CA ALA A 129 1.52 -3.70 -8.18
C ALA A 129 3.03 -4.00 -8.22
N ASP A 130 3.48 -4.90 -7.35
CA ASP A 130 4.88 -5.32 -7.24
C ASP A 130 5.26 -6.21 -8.41
N LEU A 131 4.41 -7.16 -8.79
CA LEU A 131 4.62 -8.05 -9.93
C LEU A 131 4.76 -7.27 -11.24
N ARG A 132 3.94 -6.22 -11.45
CA ARG A 132 4.08 -5.31 -12.61
C ARG A 132 5.39 -4.52 -12.58
N THR A 133 5.92 -4.21 -11.40
CA THR A 133 7.22 -3.55 -11.25
C THR A 133 8.36 -4.52 -11.59
N GLU A 134 8.21 -5.80 -11.27
CA GLU A 134 9.18 -6.83 -11.64
C GLU A 134 8.98 -7.37 -13.06
N GLY A 135 7.88 -7.03 -13.73
CA GLY A 135 7.54 -7.56 -15.05
C GLY A 135 7.08 -9.03 -15.01
N VAL A 136 6.68 -9.55 -13.85
CA VAL A 136 6.18 -10.91 -13.69
C VAL A 136 4.69 -10.96 -13.95
N VAL A 137 4.25 -11.96 -14.72
CA VAL A 137 2.83 -12.18 -15.04
C VAL A 137 2.29 -13.38 -14.28
N VAL A 138 1.06 -13.26 -13.79
CA VAL A 138 0.30 -14.35 -13.18
C VAL A 138 -0.66 -14.94 -14.21
N GLU A 139 -0.61 -16.25 -14.41
CA GLU A 139 -1.46 -16.97 -15.36
C GLU A 139 -2.24 -18.09 -14.67
N PHE A 140 -3.48 -18.29 -15.13
CA PHE A 140 -4.37 -19.31 -14.60
C PHE A 140 -4.16 -20.63 -15.34
N LEU A 141 -3.73 -21.67 -14.61
CA LEU A 141 -3.33 -22.96 -15.15
C LEU A 141 -4.50 -23.91 -15.43
N GLN A 142 -5.68 -23.68 -14.84
CA GLN A 142 -6.85 -24.57 -14.94
C GLN A 142 -6.61 -25.98 -14.37
N GLY A 143 -5.72 -26.09 -13.37
CA GLY A 143 -5.37 -27.34 -12.72
C GLY A 143 -3.96 -27.84 -13.06
N VAL A 144 -3.28 -28.43 -12.08
CA VAL A 144 -1.87 -28.84 -12.21
C VAL A 144 -1.63 -29.92 -13.28
N ASP A 145 -2.68 -30.61 -13.73
CA ASP A 145 -2.60 -31.61 -14.79
C ASP A 145 -2.12 -31.04 -16.13
N LEU A 146 -2.44 -29.77 -16.41
CA LEU A 146 -2.05 -29.10 -17.64
C LEU A 146 -0.61 -28.57 -17.59
N LEU A 147 0.03 -28.62 -16.42
CA LEU A 147 1.38 -28.11 -16.23
C LEU A 147 2.38 -28.83 -17.13
N HIS A 148 2.25 -30.15 -17.29
CA HIS A 148 3.19 -30.90 -18.11
C HIS A 148 3.13 -30.48 -19.59
N ASP A 149 1.93 -30.21 -20.09
CA ASP A 149 1.74 -29.79 -21.48
C ASP A 149 2.25 -28.36 -21.69
N LEU A 150 1.93 -27.45 -20.77
CA LEU A 150 2.45 -26.08 -20.78
C LEU A 150 3.98 -26.04 -20.78
N LEU A 151 4.64 -26.80 -19.90
CA LEU A 151 6.11 -26.83 -19.80
C LEU A 151 6.76 -27.53 -21.01
N ARG A 152 6.01 -28.32 -21.79
CA ARG A 152 6.51 -28.91 -23.03
C ARG A 152 6.47 -27.90 -24.17
N ASP A 153 5.37 -27.16 -24.28
CA ASP A 153 5.15 -26.17 -25.33
C ASP A 153 5.99 -24.91 -25.10
N GLU A 154 6.22 -24.56 -23.83
CA GLU A 154 7.05 -23.45 -23.40
C GLU A 154 8.12 -23.93 -22.39
N PRO A 155 9.23 -24.52 -22.87
CA PRO A 155 10.25 -25.11 -22.02
C PRO A 155 10.88 -24.14 -21.01
N PRO A 156 10.98 -24.51 -19.72
CA PRO A 156 11.64 -23.69 -18.72
C PRO A 156 13.15 -23.61 -18.94
N THR A 157 13.72 -22.43 -18.71
CA THR A 157 15.16 -22.15 -18.78
C THR A 157 15.59 -21.27 -17.61
N ALA A 158 16.88 -20.93 -17.54
CA ALA A 158 17.38 -19.98 -16.55
C ALA A 158 16.71 -18.60 -16.68
N GLU A 159 16.38 -18.21 -17.92
CA GLU A 159 15.75 -16.93 -18.28
C GLU A 159 14.21 -17.01 -18.31
N ARG A 160 13.63 -18.21 -18.21
CA ARG A 160 12.18 -18.47 -18.19
C ARG A 160 11.86 -19.46 -17.08
N ARG A 161 11.62 -18.91 -15.89
CA ARG A 161 11.28 -19.70 -14.70
C ARG A 161 9.77 -19.72 -14.48
N TYR A 162 9.28 -20.83 -13.95
CA TYR A 162 7.87 -20.99 -13.59
C TYR A 162 7.73 -21.18 -12.09
N GLY A 163 7.07 -20.24 -11.42
CA GLY A 163 6.53 -20.44 -10.09
C GLY A 163 5.12 -21.00 -10.21
N VAL A 164 4.73 -21.99 -9.41
CA VAL A 164 3.39 -22.58 -9.44
C VAL A 164 2.83 -22.61 -8.03
N LEU A 165 1.71 -21.93 -7.82
CA LEU A 165 0.95 -21.94 -6.57
C LEU A 165 -0.26 -22.87 -6.72
N VAL A 166 -0.34 -23.87 -5.85
CA VAL A 166 -1.48 -24.80 -5.75
C VAL A 166 -2.17 -24.68 -4.40
N ASP A 167 -3.46 -25.06 -4.33
CA ASP A 167 -4.24 -24.97 -3.09
C ASP A 167 -3.61 -25.85 -1.99
N HIS A 168 -3.28 -27.11 -2.27
CA HIS A 168 -2.62 -27.96 -1.28
C HIS A 168 -1.74 -29.03 -1.91
N LEU A 169 -0.59 -29.30 -1.27
CA LEU A 169 0.28 -30.43 -1.59
C LEU A 169 0.21 -31.46 -0.46
N VAL A 170 -0.74 -32.38 -0.56
CA VAL A 170 -0.88 -33.47 0.41
C VAL A 170 0.01 -34.64 -0.01
N PRO A 171 0.83 -35.21 0.90
CA PRO A 171 1.66 -36.37 0.58
C PRO A 171 0.85 -37.52 -0.03
N GLY A 172 1.32 -38.06 -1.15
CA GLY A 172 0.66 -39.14 -1.87
C GLY A 172 -0.50 -38.72 -2.77
N SER A 173 -0.88 -37.43 -2.78
CA SER A 173 -1.88 -36.89 -3.71
C SER A 173 -1.38 -36.90 -5.16
N LYS A 174 -2.29 -36.62 -6.10
CA LYS A 174 -1.95 -36.56 -7.53
C LYS A 174 -1.04 -35.36 -7.81
N GLU A 175 -1.34 -34.23 -7.19
CA GLU A 175 -0.64 -32.95 -7.29
C GLU A 175 0.80 -33.10 -6.80
N THR A 176 1.01 -33.75 -5.65
CA THR A 176 2.34 -34.05 -5.12
C THR A 176 3.14 -34.96 -6.08
N ARG A 177 2.50 -35.97 -6.68
CA ARG A 177 3.16 -36.83 -7.68
C ARG A 177 3.60 -36.06 -8.92
N ILE A 178 2.74 -35.16 -9.43
CA ILE A 178 3.06 -34.30 -10.57
C ILE A 178 4.23 -33.36 -10.21
N ALA A 179 4.18 -32.74 -9.03
CA ALA A 179 5.24 -31.85 -8.59
C ALA A 179 6.60 -32.56 -8.47
N GLU A 180 6.62 -33.75 -7.87
CA GLU A 180 7.82 -34.58 -7.77
C GLU A 180 8.36 -35.00 -9.15
N GLN A 181 7.47 -35.36 -10.08
CA GLN A 181 7.86 -35.76 -11.42
C GLN A 181 8.53 -34.60 -12.17
N ILE A 182 7.97 -33.40 -12.09
CA ILE A 182 8.53 -32.19 -12.71
C ILE A 182 9.87 -31.83 -12.06
N ALA A 183 9.95 -31.89 -10.73
CA ALA A 183 11.18 -31.58 -9.98
C ALA A 183 12.34 -32.53 -10.32
N ARG A 184 12.05 -33.81 -10.59
CA ARG A 184 13.05 -34.80 -11.05
C ARG A 184 13.35 -34.71 -12.56
N GLY A 185 12.55 -33.97 -13.30
CA GLY A 185 12.71 -33.78 -14.75
C GLY A 185 13.89 -32.87 -15.10
N PRO A 186 14.25 -32.79 -16.39
CA PRO A 186 15.39 -31.99 -16.86
C PRO A 186 15.26 -30.49 -16.56
N HIS A 187 14.02 -29.99 -16.46
CA HIS A 187 13.71 -28.59 -16.20
C HIS A 187 13.35 -28.29 -14.74
N GLY A 188 13.46 -29.28 -13.83
CA GLY A 188 13.03 -29.14 -12.44
C GLY A 188 13.71 -27.99 -11.69
N VAL A 189 14.93 -27.62 -12.06
CA VAL A 189 15.66 -26.48 -11.48
C VAL A 189 15.09 -25.10 -11.86
N HIS A 190 14.27 -25.05 -12.92
CA HIS A 190 13.64 -23.84 -13.44
C HIS A 190 12.13 -23.78 -13.14
N VAL A 191 11.61 -24.75 -12.36
CA VAL A 191 10.21 -24.80 -11.93
C VAL A 191 10.12 -24.94 -10.43
N ARG A 192 9.39 -24.05 -9.77
CA ARG A 192 9.13 -24.08 -8.32
C ARG A 192 7.65 -24.25 -8.06
N ILE A 193 7.25 -25.38 -7.50
CA ILE A 193 5.86 -25.68 -7.17
C ILE A 193 5.71 -25.61 -5.65
N VAL A 194 4.79 -24.78 -5.18
CA VAL A 194 4.49 -24.62 -3.76
C VAL A 194 2.98 -24.70 -3.53
N GLY A 195 2.60 -25.24 -2.37
CA GLY A 195 1.21 -25.24 -1.91
C GLY A 195 1.05 -24.46 -0.61
N HIS A 196 -0.17 -23.99 -0.34
CA HIS A 196 -0.51 -23.43 0.96
C HIS A 196 -1.14 -24.49 1.89
N PRO A 197 -1.12 -24.31 3.22
CA PRO A 197 -1.61 -25.32 4.16
C PRO A 197 -3.14 -25.36 4.27
N PHE A 198 -3.84 -24.52 3.51
CA PHE A 198 -5.28 -24.36 3.59
C PHE A 198 -6.01 -25.24 2.58
N VAL A 199 -7.29 -25.50 2.85
CA VAL A 199 -8.11 -26.34 1.96
C VAL A 199 -8.40 -25.62 0.64
N ASP A 200 -8.54 -24.31 0.69
CA ASP A 200 -8.83 -23.43 -0.44
C ASP A 200 -8.33 -22.02 -0.15
N VAL A 201 -7.97 -21.28 -1.18
CA VAL A 201 -7.50 -19.89 -1.10
C VAL A 201 -8.41 -18.94 -0.30
N TRP A 202 -9.72 -19.21 -0.21
CA TRP A 202 -10.62 -18.43 0.65
C TRP A 202 -10.14 -18.38 2.09
N GLN A 203 -9.67 -19.52 2.61
CA GLN A 203 -9.23 -19.67 3.99
C GLN A 203 -7.89 -18.95 4.28
N CYS A 204 -7.17 -18.52 3.24
CA CYS A 204 -5.99 -17.68 3.38
C CYS A 204 -6.33 -16.25 3.86
N VAL A 205 -7.60 -15.83 3.78
CA VAL A 205 -8.05 -14.55 4.34
C VAL A 205 -8.31 -14.73 5.84
N LYS A 206 -7.72 -13.85 6.65
CA LYS A 206 -7.86 -13.89 8.11
C LYS A 206 -9.34 -13.71 8.52
N PRO A 207 -9.83 -14.52 9.47
CA PRO A 207 -11.16 -14.34 10.06
C PRO A 207 -11.45 -12.89 10.51
N ALA A 208 -10.46 -12.24 11.12
CA ALA A 208 -10.57 -10.86 11.58
C ALA A 208 -10.87 -9.85 10.46
N ALA A 209 -10.32 -10.03 9.26
CA ALA A 209 -10.60 -9.17 8.11
C ALA A 209 -12.06 -9.32 7.65
N LEU A 210 -12.64 -10.50 7.82
CA LEU A 210 -14.04 -10.80 7.50
C LEU A 210 -15.01 -10.45 8.65
N GLY A 211 -14.50 -10.06 9.82
CA GLY A 211 -15.32 -9.80 11.00
C GLY A 211 -15.92 -11.07 11.62
N ILE A 212 -15.31 -12.24 11.39
CA ILE A 212 -15.73 -13.53 11.96
C ILE A 212 -14.70 -14.03 12.97
N ALA A 213 -15.14 -14.77 13.99
CA ALA A 213 -14.25 -15.29 15.02
C ALA A 213 -13.29 -16.38 14.49
N ARG A 214 -13.80 -17.24 13.60
CA ARG A 214 -13.06 -18.28 12.88
C ARG A 214 -13.83 -18.71 11.64
N TRP A 215 -13.14 -19.33 10.70
CA TRP A 215 -13.79 -20.04 9.60
C TRP A 215 -14.68 -21.19 10.12
N PRO A 216 -15.87 -21.43 9.53
CA PRO A 216 -16.65 -22.62 9.86
C PRO A 216 -15.87 -23.90 9.58
N GLU A 217 -16.12 -24.93 10.38
CA GLU A 217 -15.61 -26.27 10.13
C GLU A 217 -16.51 -26.99 9.14
N VAL A 218 -15.95 -27.50 8.06
CA VAL A 218 -16.68 -28.26 7.04
C VAL A 218 -16.39 -29.76 7.22
N PRO A 219 -17.41 -30.60 7.44
CA PRO A 219 -17.23 -32.05 7.54
C PRO A 219 -16.59 -32.65 6.28
N ARG A 220 -15.81 -33.71 6.47
CA ARG A 220 -15.23 -34.46 5.33
C ARG A 220 -16.33 -35.02 4.42
N GLY A 221 -16.06 -35.01 3.12
CA GLY A 221 -17.00 -35.50 2.10
C GLY A 221 -18.03 -34.46 1.65
N GLN A 222 -18.03 -33.26 2.24
CA GLN A 222 -18.81 -32.13 1.76
C GLN A 222 -17.92 -31.19 0.92
N ASP A 223 -18.49 -30.59 -0.14
CA ASP A 223 -17.83 -29.48 -0.84
C ASP A 223 -17.51 -28.36 0.14
N TRP A 224 -16.25 -27.95 0.15
CA TRP A 224 -15.74 -27.02 1.16
C TRP A 224 -16.36 -25.63 1.00
N LYS A 225 -16.47 -25.09 -0.22
CA LYS A 225 -17.03 -23.75 -0.47
C LYS A 225 -18.50 -23.68 -0.09
N THR A 226 -19.30 -24.67 -0.50
CA THR A 226 -20.69 -24.79 -0.08
C THR A 226 -20.82 -24.91 1.44
N GLY A 227 -19.96 -25.71 2.08
CA GLY A 227 -19.95 -25.85 3.54
C GLY A 227 -19.66 -24.54 4.27
N ILE A 228 -18.67 -23.78 3.80
CA ILE A 228 -18.33 -22.47 4.36
C ILE A 228 -19.48 -21.48 4.19
N CYS A 229 -20.06 -21.37 2.98
CA CYS A 229 -21.19 -20.48 2.76
C CYS A 229 -22.37 -20.83 3.68
N ARG A 230 -22.72 -22.11 3.82
CA ARG A 230 -23.78 -22.55 4.76
C ARG A 230 -23.45 -22.20 6.20
N GLY A 231 -22.22 -22.45 6.64
CA GLY A 231 -21.76 -22.13 7.99
C GLY A 231 -21.77 -20.62 8.31
N LEU A 232 -21.63 -19.77 7.28
CA LEU A 232 -21.72 -18.31 7.40
C LEU A 232 -23.12 -17.76 7.11
N GLY A 233 -24.09 -18.62 6.80
CA GLY A 233 -25.46 -18.22 6.44
C GLY A 233 -25.56 -17.50 5.10
N TRP A 234 -24.66 -17.80 4.14
CA TRP A 234 -24.65 -17.22 2.80
C TRP A 234 -25.28 -18.17 1.77
N PRO A 235 -25.80 -17.64 0.65
CA PRO A 235 -26.23 -18.45 -0.48
C PRO A 235 -25.14 -19.42 -0.95
N SER A 236 -25.53 -20.62 -1.38
CA SER A 236 -24.59 -21.71 -1.68
C SER A 236 -25.13 -22.77 -2.66
N GLU A 237 -26.21 -22.45 -3.39
CA GLU A 237 -26.89 -23.42 -4.25
C GLU A 237 -26.32 -23.44 -5.67
N THR A 238 -25.76 -22.32 -6.12
CA THR A 238 -25.30 -22.10 -7.49
C THR A 238 -23.82 -21.71 -7.55
N LYS A 239 -23.21 -21.79 -8.75
CA LYS A 239 -21.84 -21.30 -8.95
C LYS A 239 -21.77 -19.79 -8.79
N GLU A 240 -22.84 -19.09 -9.18
CA GLU A 240 -23.03 -17.66 -9.03
C GLU A 240 -22.99 -17.27 -7.55
N ASP A 241 -23.65 -18.03 -6.68
CA ASP A 241 -23.60 -17.82 -5.23
C ASP A 241 -22.16 -17.91 -4.69
N LEU A 242 -21.40 -18.92 -5.12
CA LEU A 242 -20.00 -19.09 -4.71
C LEU A 242 -19.12 -17.95 -5.24
N GLY A 243 -19.38 -17.49 -6.47
CA GLY A 243 -18.71 -16.32 -7.04
C GLY A 243 -18.99 -15.04 -6.24
N LEU A 244 -20.24 -14.81 -5.83
CA LEU A 244 -20.62 -13.68 -4.98
C LEU A 244 -20.00 -13.77 -3.58
N ALA A 245 -19.96 -14.96 -2.99
CA ALA A 245 -19.28 -15.20 -1.73
C ALA A 245 -17.78 -14.90 -1.84
N TRP A 246 -17.13 -15.31 -2.92
CA TRP A 246 -15.74 -14.95 -3.19
C TRP A 246 -15.54 -13.43 -3.33
N GLN A 247 -16.36 -12.75 -4.13
CA GLN A 247 -16.27 -11.29 -4.26
C GLN A 247 -16.46 -10.59 -2.91
N ARG A 248 -17.38 -11.10 -2.06
CA ARG A 248 -17.55 -10.61 -0.69
C ARG A 248 -16.27 -10.80 0.14
N ILE A 249 -15.63 -11.97 0.09
CA ILE A 249 -14.38 -12.24 0.81
C ILE A 249 -13.26 -11.33 0.29
N LEU A 250 -13.03 -11.32 -1.02
CA LEU A 250 -12.00 -10.54 -1.67
C LEU A 250 -12.16 -9.05 -1.38
N SER A 251 -13.40 -8.53 -1.29
CA SER A 251 -13.67 -7.12 -0.96
C SER A 251 -13.11 -6.68 0.40
N ARG A 252 -12.92 -7.62 1.34
CA ARG A 252 -12.38 -7.36 2.69
C ARG A 252 -10.86 -7.38 2.75
N VAL A 253 -10.20 -7.93 1.74
CA VAL A 253 -8.75 -7.86 1.62
C VAL A 253 -8.36 -6.47 1.13
N THR A 254 -7.54 -5.77 1.90
CA THR A 254 -7.00 -4.45 1.55
C THR A 254 -5.49 -4.48 1.40
N THR A 255 -4.81 -5.25 2.26
CA THR A 255 -3.36 -5.40 2.27
C THR A 255 -2.97 -6.83 2.65
N TYR A 256 -1.69 -7.17 2.51
CA TYR A 256 -1.11 -8.44 2.96
C TYR A 256 -1.43 -8.78 4.42
N ARG A 257 -1.71 -7.77 5.26
CA ARG A 257 -2.03 -7.95 6.68
C ARG A 257 -3.33 -8.69 6.90
N ASP A 258 -4.23 -8.66 5.93
CA ASP A 258 -5.51 -9.35 5.96
C ASP A 258 -5.37 -10.84 5.60
N LEU A 259 -4.17 -11.28 5.21
CA LEU A 259 -3.89 -12.65 4.81
C LEU A 259 -3.07 -13.41 5.84
N GLU A 260 -3.24 -14.72 5.85
CA GLU A 260 -2.47 -15.65 6.67
C GLU A 260 -0.99 -15.68 6.26
N PRO A 261 -0.03 -15.58 7.21
CA PRO A 261 1.40 -15.55 6.90
C PRO A 261 1.89 -16.75 6.08
N ALA A 262 1.23 -17.90 6.23
CA ALA A 262 1.58 -19.10 5.50
C ALA A 262 1.37 -18.97 3.98
N LEU A 263 0.37 -18.20 3.53
CA LEU A 263 0.22 -17.88 2.11
C LEU A 263 1.28 -16.86 1.68
N LEU A 264 1.50 -15.82 2.49
CA LEU A 264 2.48 -14.76 2.18
C LEU A 264 3.85 -15.35 1.87
N GLY A 265 4.37 -16.19 2.76
CA GLY A 265 5.69 -16.81 2.57
C GLY A 265 5.78 -17.68 1.31
N ARG A 266 4.67 -18.29 0.86
CA ARG A 266 4.63 -19.07 -0.37
C ARG A 266 4.65 -18.20 -1.62
N VAL A 267 3.91 -17.09 -1.62
CA VAL A 267 3.92 -16.15 -2.75
C VAL A 267 5.26 -15.44 -2.87
N GLU A 268 5.84 -14.97 -1.76
CA GLU A 268 7.18 -14.36 -1.77
C GLU A 268 8.24 -15.34 -2.27
N GLU A 269 8.19 -16.61 -1.84
CA GLU A 269 9.09 -17.67 -2.32
C GLU A 269 9.00 -17.86 -3.86
N LEU A 270 7.81 -17.75 -4.43
CA LEU A 270 7.64 -17.81 -5.89
C LEU A 270 8.17 -16.56 -6.58
N ILE A 271 7.92 -15.37 -6.02
CA ILE A 271 8.40 -14.09 -6.56
C ILE A 271 9.92 -14.08 -6.60
N ASP A 272 10.57 -14.43 -5.49
CA ASP A 272 12.02 -14.51 -5.40
C ASP A 272 12.58 -15.51 -6.42
N PHE A 273 11.91 -16.65 -6.60
CA PHE A 273 12.35 -17.67 -7.56
C PHE A 273 12.26 -17.19 -9.02
N VAL A 274 11.17 -16.53 -9.41
CA VAL A 274 10.94 -16.13 -10.82
C VAL A 274 11.67 -14.84 -11.21
N THR A 275 12.08 -14.04 -10.23
CA THR A 275 12.83 -12.79 -10.43
C THR A 275 14.34 -12.95 -10.20
N ALA A 276 14.79 -14.12 -9.75
CA ALA A 276 16.21 -14.43 -9.60
C ALA A 276 16.98 -14.26 -10.94
N PRO A 277 18.19 -13.65 -10.90
CA PRO A 277 19.01 -13.43 -12.09
C PRO A 277 19.56 -14.72 -12.72
#